data_AF-A0A6M4ZW70-F1
#
_entry.id   AF-A0A6M4ZW70-F1
#
_cell.length_a   1.000
_cell.length_b   1.000
_cell.length_c   1.000
_cell.angle_alpha   90.00
_cell.angle_beta   90.00
_cell.angle_gamma   90.00
#
_symmetry.space_group_name_H-M   'P 1'
#
loop_
_entity.id
_entity.type
_entity.pdbx_description
1 polymer ?
#
loop_
_entity_poly.entity_id
_entity_poly.type
_entity_poly.pdbx_seq_one_letter_code
_entity_poly.pdbx_strand_id
1 'polypeptide(L)'
;MNAVFILAGVSYVSALLGGYISDAKFGRFKTMVMGFLLYISGYILLTLMAVDRLPRTVCFSDKGWGDSGDNANAPCKVAVYISVTIVGLGVGIVKSNIAPFGAEQLRTANPQKTRSFFNWFYWCINLGSLVGVGVITYIEQDSPGICTNGFFCGYLIATVCLVVALILFIVLLP
;
A
#
# COMPACT_ATOMS: atom_id res chain seq x y z
N MET A 1 0.14 -1.11 17.56
CA MET A 1 -1.16 -0.38 17.61
C MET A 1 -1.09 1.02 17.00
N ASN A 2 -0.19 1.92 17.43
CA ASN A 2 -0.18 3.32 16.95
C ASN A 2 -0.01 3.49 15.42
N ALA A 3 0.79 2.66 14.75
CA ALA A 3 0.97 2.73 13.30
C ALA A 3 -0.29 2.35 12.50
N VAL A 4 -1.09 1.41 13.01
CA VAL A 4 -2.34 0.97 12.36
C VAL A 4 -3.39 2.08 12.40
N PHE A 5 -3.49 2.80 13.53
CA PHE A 5 -4.39 3.96 13.63
C PHE A 5 -3.99 5.10 12.69
N ILE A 6 -2.68 5.36 12.55
CA ILE A 6 -2.17 6.36 11.61
C ILE A 6 -2.52 5.95 10.18
N LEU A 7 -2.25 4.69 9.79
CA LEU A 7 -2.58 4.16 8.48
C LEU A 7 -4.07 4.34 8.18
N ALA A 8 -4.94 3.88 9.09
CA ALA A 8 -6.38 3.95 8.93
C ALA A 8 -6.84 5.41 8.80
N GLY A 9 -6.47 6.27 9.76
CA GLY A 9 -6.84 7.68 9.78
C GLY A 9 -6.41 8.43 8.52
N VAL A 10 -5.14 8.29 8.12
CA VAL A 10 -4.61 8.91 6.90
C VAL A 10 -5.34 8.37 5.66
N SER A 11 -5.63 7.07 5.60
CA SER A 11 -6.32 6.47 4.44
C SER A 11 -7.75 6.99 4.26
N TYR A 12 -8.50 7.22 5.33
CA TYR A 12 -9.86 7.76 5.22
C TYR A 12 -9.87 9.25 4.88
N VAL A 13 -8.97 10.04 5.46
CA VAL A 13 -8.85 11.47 5.11
C VAL A 13 -8.39 11.65 3.67
N SER A 14 -7.38 10.88 3.24
CA SER A 14 -6.88 10.94 1.87
C SER A 14 -7.87 10.39 0.85
N ALA A 15 -8.76 9.47 1.22
CA ALA A 15 -9.85 9.06 0.35
C ALA A 15 -10.79 10.23 -0.01
N LEU A 16 -11.15 11.08 0.95
CA LEU A 16 -11.96 12.28 0.71
C LEU A 16 -11.24 13.25 -0.23
N LEU A 17 -9.96 13.55 0.05
CA LEU A 17 -9.15 14.45 -0.77
C LEU A 17 -8.93 13.88 -2.18
N GLY A 18 -8.60 12.59 -2.28
CA GLY A 18 -8.37 11.91 -3.55
C GLY A 18 -9.61 11.86 -4.44
N GLY A 19 -10.80 11.70 -3.86
CA GLY A 19 -12.06 11.79 -4.60
C GLY A 19 -12.27 13.19 -5.17
N TYR A 20 -12.17 14.23 -4.32
CA TYR A 20 -12.31 15.62 -4.75
C TYR A 20 -11.31 16.00 -5.86
N ILE A 21 -10.03 15.64 -5.71
CA ILE A 21 -8.99 15.92 -6.69
C ILE A 21 -9.29 15.25 -8.05
N SER A 22 -9.83 14.03 -8.02
CA SER A 22 -10.16 13.28 -9.24
C SER A 22 -11.31 13.91 -10.02
N ASP A 23 -12.34 14.37 -9.33
CA ASP A 23 -13.54 14.93 -9.95
C ASP A 23 -13.32 16.39 -10.39
N ALA A 24 -12.45 17.13 -9.67
CA ALA A 24 -12.25 18.56 -9.92
C ALA A 24 -11.10 18.91 -10.89
N LYS A 25 -10.02 18.13 -10.94
CA LYS A 25 -8.77 18.56 -11.63
C LYS A 25 -8.17 17.55 -12.60
N PHE A 26 -7.84 16.35 -12.15
CA PHE A 26 -6.93 15.47 -12.90
C PHE A 26 -7.63 14.36 -13.67
N GLY A 27 -8.92 14.12 -13.40
CA GLY A 27 -9.63 12.94 -13.86
C GLY A 27 -9.24 11.69 -13.06
N ARG A 28 -10.10 10.68 -13.12
CA ARG A 28 -9.98 9.47 -12.30
C ARG A 28 -8.74 8.65 -12.66
N PHE A 29 -8.50 8.36 -13.94
CA PHE A 29 -7.36 7.55 -14.38
C PHE A 29 -6.02 8.07 -13.85
N LYS A 30 -5.71 9.36 -14.07
CA LYS A 30 -4.45 9.98 -13.60
C LYS A 30 -4.34 9.97 -12.07
N THR A 31 -5.47 10.19 -11.37
CA THR A 31 -5.51 10.17 -9.91
C THR A 31 -5.24 8.76 -9.36
N MET A 32 -5.77 7.72 -10.00
CA MET A 32 -5.46 6.33 -9.68
C MET A 32 -3.97 5.99 -9.90
N VAL A 33 -3.38 6.41 -11.03
CA VAL A 33 -1.95 6.19 -11.29
C VAL A 33 -1.09 6.87 -10.22
N MET A 34 -1.39 8.13 -9.86
CA MET A 34 -0.69 8.82 -8.76
C MET A 34 -0.86 8.09 -7.43
N GLY A 35 -2.06 7.59 -7.13
CA GLY A 35 -2.34 6.80 -5.93
C GLY A 35 -1.51 5.51 -5.88
N PHE A 36 -1.44 4.76 -6.97
CA PHE A 36 -0.60 3.55 -7.07
C PHE A 36 0.89 3.85 -6.92
N LEU A 37 1.39 4.93 -7.54
CA LEU A 37 2.80 5.33 -7.40
C LEU A 37 3.14 5.66 -5.94
N LEU A 38 2.28 6.42 -5.25
CA LEU A 38 2.44 6.68 -3.81
C LEU A 38 2.39 5.39 -3.01
N TYR A 39 1.44 4.51 -3.30
CA TYR A 39 1.28 3.23 -2.60
C TYR A 39 2.51 2.34 -2.74
N ILE A 40 3.03 2.18 -3.96
CA ILE A 40 4.25 1.42 -4.26
C ILE A 40 5.46 2.05 -3.57
N SER A 41 5.62 3.38 -3.63
CA SER A 41 6.74 4.06 -2.99
C SER A 41 6.79 3.82 -1.47
N GLY A 42 5.64 3.85 -0.79
CA GLY A 42 5.55 3.54 0.63
C GLY A 42 5.93 2.08 0.96
N TYR A 43 5.50 1.12 0.14
CA TYR A 43 5.89 -0.29 0.33
C TYR A 43 7.35 -0.58 -0.02
N ILE A 44 7.93 0.10 -1.01
CA ILE A 44 9.37 0.03 -1.29
C ILE A 44 10.15 0.52 -0.07
N LEU A 45 9.75 1.66 0.52
CA LEU A 45 10.40 2.15 1.74
C LEU A 45 10.29 1.14 2.89
N LEU A 46 9.11 0.56 3.13
CA LEU A 46 8.93 -0.49 4.15
C LEU A 46 9.82 -1.72 3.88
N THR A 47 9.91 -2.14 2.62
CA THR A 47 10.74 -3.28 2.21
C THR A 47 12.22 -3.00 2.43
N LEU A 48 12.70 -1.80 2.09
CA LEU A 48 14.09 -1.39 2.31
C LEU A 48 14.44 -1.35 3.80
N MET A 49 13.52 -0.89 4.66
CA MET A 49 13.69 -0.88 6.11
C MET A 49 13.71 -2.29 6.73
N ALA A 50 13.13 -3.27 6.03
CA ALA A 50 13.11 -4.67 6.45
C ALA A 50 14.36 -5.45 6.00
N VAL A 51 15.30 -4.85 5.24
CA VAL A 51 16.54 -5.53 4.85
C VAL A 51 17.57 -5.49 5.98
N ASP A 52 17.98 -6.66 6.46
CA ASP A 52 18.92 -6.82 7.59
C ASP A 52 20.30 -6.18 7.39
N ARG A 53 20.67 -5.92 6.13
CA ARG A 53 21.99 -5.43 5.71
C ARG A 53 22.03 -3.96 5.30
N LEU A 54 20.90 -3.25 5.31
CA LEU A 54 20.91 -1.84 4.91
C LEU A 54 21.56 -0.97 6.02
N PRO A 55 22.49 -0.07 5.67
CA PRO A 55 23.08 0.85 6.63
C PRO A 55 22.00 1.72 7.27
N ARG A 56 22.18 2.03 8.56
CA ARG A 56 21.32 2.93 9.37
C ARG A 56 21.14 4.34 8.79
N THR A 57 21.73 4.64 7.62
CA THR A 57 21.60 5.91 6.90
C THR A 57 20.18 6.22 6.43
N VAL A 58 19.30 5.23 6.28
CA VAL A 58 17.88 5.48 5.94
C VAL A 58 17.03 5.79 7.17
N CYS A 59 17.51 5.42 8.37
CA CYS A 59 16.94 5.92 9.61
C CYS A 59 17.46 7.35 9.78
N PHE A 60 16.58 8.35 9.71
CA PHE A 60 16.87 9.78 9.91
C PHE A 60 17.37 10.06 11.34
N SER A 61 18.53 9.55 11.72
CA SER A 61 19.18 9.75 13.01
C SER A 61 20.58 10.29 12.77
N ASP A 62 20.77 11.57 13.10
CA ASP A 62 22.01 12.35 12.94
C ASP A 62 23.18 11.92 13.85
N LYS A 63 23.09 10.78 14.55
CA LYS A 63 24.23 10.29 15.33
C LYS A 63 25.15 9.46 14.44
N GLY A 64 26.13 10.18 13.90
CA GLY A 64 27.28 9.65 13.18
C GLY A 64 28.07 8.61 13.96
N TRP A 65 28.88 7.89 13.19
CA TRP A 65 29.85 6.87 13.56
C TRP A 65 30.54 7.11 14.91
N GLY A 66 30.36 6.17 15.84
CA GLY A 66 31.13 6.08 17.08
C GLY A 66 30.45 6.68 18.30
N ASP A 67 29.57 5.92 18.95
CA ASP A 67 29.60 5.87 20.40
C ASP A 67 29.07 4.52 20.89
N SER A 68 29.92 3.87 21.69
CA SER A 68 29.66 2.59 22.32
C SER A 68 28.84 2.86 23.58
N GLY A 69 27.53 2.61 23.54
CA GLY A 69 26.70 2.74 24.74
C GLY A 69 25.29 2.20 24.53
N ASP A 70 25.08 0.94 24.90
CA ASP A 70 23.86 0.23 25.37
C ASP A 70 22.45 0.64 24.94
N ASN A 71 22.32 1.44 23.88
CA ASN A 71 21.08 1.87 23.24
C ASN A 71 21.18 1.68 21.72
N ALA A 72 21.92 0.66 21.28
CA ALA A 72 22.12 0.32 19.86
C ALA A 72 20.82 -0.04 19.09
N ASN A 73 19.65 0.06 19.75
CA ASN A 73 18.37 -0.49 19.32
C ASN A 73 17.24 0.55 19.09
N ALA A 74 17.53 1.85 19.03
CA ALA A 74 16.56 2.85 18.54
C ALA A 74 17.29 3.92 17.70
N PRO A 75 16.78 4.47 16.57
CA PRO A 75 15.38 4.61 16.16
C PRO A 75 15.11 4.63 14.61
N CYS A 76 14.55 3.56 14.00
CA CYS A 76 13.96 3.64 12.64
C CYS A 76 12.43 3.90 12.65
N LYS A 77 11.87 4.17 13.83
CA LYS A 77 10.43 4.34 14.07
C LYS A 77 9.81 5.48 13.25
N VAL A 78 10.54 6.60 13.11
CA VAL A 78 10.09 7.77 12.34
C VAL A 78 9.97 7.43 10.86
N ALA A 79 10.97 6.75 10.29
CA ALA A 79 10.97 6.35 8.90
C ALA A 79 9.83 5.36 8.59
N VAL A 80 9.54 4.43 9.52
CA VAL A 80 8.37 3.55 9.43
C VAL A 80 7.06 4.36 9.45
N TYR A 81 6.91 5.33 10.35
CA TYR A 81 5.71 6.17 10.37
C TYR A 81 5.54 6.97 9.08
N ILE A 82 6.60 7.57 8.55
CA ILE A 82 6.58 8.27 7.26
C ILE A 82 6.13 7.32 6.16
N SER A 83 6.71 6.12 6.10
CA SER A 83 6.37 5.12 5.08
C SER A 83 4.90 4.68 5.19
N VAL A 84 4.42 4.41 6.42
CA VAL A 84 3.02 4.05 6.68
C VAL A 84 2.06 5.20 6.34
N THR A 85 2.46 6.46 6.57
CA THR A 85 1.68 7.63 6.13
C THR A 85 1.60 7.71 4.61
N ILE A 86 2.71 7.51 3.89
CA ILE A 86 2.73 7.48 2.41
C ILE A 86 1.84 6.35 1.89
N VAL A 87 1.94 5.16 2.49
CA VAL A 87 1.05 4.02 2.18
C VAL A 87 -0.41 4.42 2.41
N GLY A 88 -0.73 5.04 3.55
CA GLY A 88 -2.08 5.50 3.87
C GLY A 88 -2.63 6.46 2.81
N LEU A 89 -1.82 7.41 2.35
CA LEU A 89 -2.18 8.34 1.27
C LEU A 89 -2.50 7.61 -0.03
N GLY A 90 -1.63 6.68 -0.44
CA GLY A 90 -1.83 5.87 -1.65
C GLY A 90 -3.09 5.01 -1.58
N VAL A 91 -3.30 4.31 -0.46
CA VAL A 91 -4.49 3.48 -0.20
C VAL A 91 -5.77 4.30 -0.29
N GLY A 92 -5.82 5.47 0.34
CA GLY A 92 -7.00 6.32 0.33
C GLY A 92 -7.36 6.79 -1.08
N ILE A 93 -6.37 7.27 -1.83
CA ILE A 93 -6.57 7.74 -3.21
C ILE A 93 -7.07 6.62 -4.12
N VAL A 94 -6.44 5.43 -4.07
CA VAL A 94 -6.89 4.29 -4.90
C VAL A 94 -8.29 3.84 -4.49
N LYS A 95 -8.56 3.73 -3.18
CA LYS A 95 -9.85 3.26 -2.65
C LYS A 95 -11.02 4.14 -3.07
N SER A 96 -10.88 5.47 -3.02
CA SER A 96 -11.98 6.37 -3.38
C SER A 96 -12.28 6.42 -4.88
N ASN A 97 -11.32 6.03 -5.73
CA ASN A 97 -11.39 6.23 -7.17
C ASN A 97 -11.66 4.94 -7.97
N ILE A 98 -11.22 3.79 -7.49
CA ILE A 98 -11.24 2.53 -8.28
C ILE A 98 -12.66 2.05 -8.62
N ALA A 99 -13.59 2.11 -7.66
CA ALA A 99 -14.97 1.66 -7.86
C ALA A 99 -15.77 2.61 -8.77
N PRO A 100 -15.73 3.95 -8.59
CA PRO A 100 -16.34 4.90 -9.53
C PRO A 100 -15.80 4.76 -10.95
N PHE A 101 -14.49 4.55 -11.11
CA PHE A 101 -13.89 4.36 -12.42
C PHE A 101 -14.33 3.06 -13.10
N GLY A 102 -14.39 1.94 -12.37
CA GLY A 102 -14.97 0.70 -12.91
C GLY A 102 -16.45 0.85 -13.30
N ALA A 103 -17.24 1.60 -12.54
CA ALA A 103 -18.62 1.92 -12.91
C ALA A 103 -18.71 2.74 -14.20
N GLU A 104 -17.78 3.68 -14.40
CA GLU A 104 -17.73 4.53 -15.58
C GLU A 104 -17.49 3.74 -16.87
N GLN A 105 -16.67 2.68 -16.79
CA GLN A 105 -16.46 1.75 -17.90
C GLN A 105 -17.71 0.97 -18.30
N LEU A 106 -18.62 0.76 -17.35
CA LEU A 106 -19.87 0.02 -17.53
C LEU A 106 -21.08 0.95 -17.70
N ARG A 107 -20.87 2.26 -17.92
CA ARG A 107 -21.96 3.24 -18.01
C ARG A 107 -22.98 2.92 -19.11
N THR A 108 -22.53 2.34 -20.21
CA THR A 108 -23.39 1.92 -21.34
C THR A 108 -23.81 0.45 -21.25
N ALA A 109 -23.35 -0.28 -20.24
CA ALA A 109 -23.67 -1.69 -20.07
C ALA A 109 -25.05 -1.91 -19.44
N ASN A 110 -25.60 -3.11 -19.65
CA ASN A 110 -26.86 -3.52 -19.03
C ASN A 110 -26.74 -3.54 -17.49
N PRO A 111 -27.74 -3.06 -16.72
CA PRO A 111 -27.75 -3.13 -15.26
C PRO A 111 -27.37 -4.48 -14.65
N GLN A 112 -27.69 -5.60 -15.31
CA GLN A 112 -27.29 -6.93 -14.86
C GLN A 112 -25.76 -7.13 -14.88
N LYS A 113 -25.08 -6.64 -15.93
CA LYS A 113 -23.61 -6.74 -16.04
C LYS A 113 -22.92 -5.87 -14.98
N THR A 114 -23.45 -4.68 -14.71
CA THR A 114 -22.93 -3.80 -13.65
C THR A 114 -23.07 -4.43 -12.26
N ARG A 115 -24.21 -5.08 -11.96
CA ARG A 115 -24.38 -5.83 -10.70
C ARG A 115 -23.42 -7.00 -10.59
N SER A 116 -23.23 -7.76 -11.67
CA SER A 116 -22.29 -8.89 -11.69
C SER A 116 -20.84 -8.44 -11.48
N PHE A 117 -20.44 -7.33 -12.11
CA PHE A 117 -19.13 -6.71 -11.90
C PHE A 117 -18.92 -6.35 -10.42
N PHE A 118 -19.85 -5.60 -9.81
CA PHE A 118 -19.70 -5.21 -8.41
C PHE A 118 -19.75 -6.42 -7.45
N ASN A 119 -20.55 -7.44 -7.76
CA ASN A 119 -20.57 -8.68 -6.97
C ASN A 119 -19.18 -9.34 -6.97
N TRP A 120 -18.60 -9.57 -8.16
CA TRP A 120 -17.25 -10.13 -8.26
C TRP A 120 -16.18 -9.23 -7.64
N PHE A 121 -16.28 -7.92 -7.84
CA PHE A 121 -15.36 -6.94 -7.25
C PHE A 121 -15.32 -7.05 -5.72
N TYR A 122 -16.47 -7.09 -5.05
CA TYR A 122 -16.53 -7.24 -3.59
C TYR A 122 -16.12 -8.64 -3.11
N TRP A 123 -16.42 -9.69 -3.87
CA TRP A 123 -15.91 -11.03 -3.59
C TRP A 123 -14.38 -11.06 -3.59
N CYS A 124 -13.73 -10.46 -4.58
CA CYS A 124 -12.27 -10.36 -4.66
C CYS A 124 -11.68 -9.55 -3.51
N ILE A 125 -12.31 -8.45 -3.08
CA ILE A 125 -11.86 -7.65 -1.93
C ILE A 125 -11.89 -8.48 -0.65
N ASN A 126 -12.98 -9.18 -0.38
CA ASN A 126 -13.12 -10.00 0.82
C ASN A 126 -12.11 -11.16 0.82
N LEU A 127 -11.93 -11.83 -0.32
CA LEU A 127 -10.93 -12.88 -0.48
C LEU A 127 -9.50 -12.35 -0.26
N GLY A 128 -9.17 -11.19 -0.87
CA GLY A 128 -7.89 -10.54 -0.68
C GLY A 128 -7.63 -10.15 0.77
N SER A 129 -8.65 -9.69 1.50
CA SER A 129 -8.55 -9.40 2.93
C SER A 129 -8.28 -10.65 3.76
N LEU A 130 -8.91 -11.79 3.42
CA LEU A 130 -8.68 -13.07 4.09
C LEU A 130 -7.23 -13.54 3.85
N VAL A 131 -6.74 -13.47 2.61
CA VAL A 131 -5.36 -13.83 2.28
C VAL A 131 -4.37 -12.90 3.00
N GLY A 132 -4.65 -11.59 3.06
CA GLY A 132 -3.83 -10.63 3.78
C GLY A 132 -3.73 -10.92 5.28
N VAL A 133 -4.87 -11.08 5.96
CA VAL A 133 -4.90 -11.32 7.42
C VAL A 133 -4.48 -12.74 7.80
N GLY A 134 -4.60 -13.71 6.89
CA GLY A 134 -4.23 -15.10 7.13
C GLY A 134 -2.82 -15.46 6.67
N VAL A 135 -2.57 -15.40 5.35
CA VAL A 135 -1.33 -15.89 4.74
C VAL A 135 -0.18 -14.90 4.92
N ILE A 136 -0.42 -13.61 4.65
CA ILE A 136 0.66 -12.60 4.70
C ILE A 136 1.14 -12.38 6.13
N THR A 137 0.23 -12.23 7.09
CA THR A 137 0.59 -12.12 8.52
C THR A 137 1.33 -13.35 9.04
N TYR A 138 0.97 -14.55 8.58
CA TYR A 138 1.67 -15.78 8.92
C TYR A 138 3.12 -15.78 8.40
N ILE A 139 3.33 -15.32 7.16
CA ILE A 139 4.68 -15.13 6.59
C ILE A 139 5.48 -14.08 7.37
N GLU A 140 4.83 -13.01 7.81
CA GLU A 140 5.49 -11.93 8.57
C GLU A 140 5.91 -12.37 9.99
N GLN A 141 5.12 -13.22 10.66
CA GLN A 141 5.29 -13.52 12.08
C GLN A 141 6.13 -14.77 12.38
N ASP A 142 5.95 -15.87 11.65
CA ASP A 142 6.63 -17.12 11.97
C ASP A 142 6.58 -18.11 10.79
N SER A 143 7.48 -17.92 9.83
CA SER A 143 7.64 -18.85 8.70
C SER A 143 9.07 -19.37 8.59
N PRO A 144 9.45 -20.35 9.43
CA PRO A 144 10.70 -21.08 9.26
C PRO A 144 10.71 -21.82 7.92
N GLY A 145 11.59 -21.42 7.00
CA GLY A 145 11.86 -22.11 5.74
C GLY A 145 11.39 -21.43 4.44
N ILE A 146 10.57 -20.37 4.51
CA ILE A 146 10.16 -19.60 3.32
C ILE A 146 11.13 -18.43 3.07
N CYS A 147 11.45 -17.67 4.11
CA CYS A 147 12.36 -16.53 4.04
C CYS A 147 13.13 -16.36 5.34
N THR A 148 14.35 -15.83 5.26
CA THR A 148 15.18 -15.51 6.45
C THR A 148 14.60 -14.34 7.25
N ASN A 149 13.91 -13.41 6.60
CA ASN A 149 13.23 -12.26 7.23
C ASN A 149 11.77 -12.18 6.73
N GLY A 150 10.82 -12.48 7.64
CA GLY A 150 9.39 -12.55 7.34
C GLY A 150 8.79 -11.22 6.89
N PHE A 151 9.14 -10.13 7.57
CA PHE A 151 8.67 -8.78 7.22
C PHE A 151 9.16 -8.32 5.85
N PHE A 152 10.43 -8.60 5.53
CA PHE A 152 10.97 -8.31 4.20
C PHE A 152 10.16 -9.02 3.11
N CYS A 153 9.87 -10.31 3.29
CA CYS A 153 9.10 -11.07 2.31
C CYS A 153 7.64 -10.62 2.22
N GLY A 154 6.97 -10.35 3.34
CA GLY A 154 5.60 -9.81 3.34
C GLY A 154 5.48 -8.51 2.55
N TYR A 155 6.38 -7.54 2.82
CA TYR A 155 6.39 -6.25 2.12
C TYR A 155 6.84 -6.37 0.66
N LEU A 156 7.79 -7.24 0.35
CA LEU A 156 8.22 -7.48 -1.02
C LEU A 156 7.09 -8.08 -1.87
N ILE A 157 6.37 -9.09 -1.35
CA ILE A 157 5.22 -9.69 -2.01
C ILE A 157 4.15 -8.62 -2.29
N ALA A 158 3.82 -7.80 -1.28
CA ALA A 158 2.87 -6.71 -1.46
C ALA A 158 3.32 -5.69 -2.53
N THR A 159 4.61 -5.34 -2.53
CA THR A 159 5.21 -4.44 -3.52
C THR A 159 5.07 -5.00 -4.95
N VAL A 160 5.44 -6.27 -5.15
CA VAL A 160 5.34 -6.92 -6.46
C VAL A 160 3.89 -6.98 -6.94
N CYS A 161 2.96 -7.37 -6.07
CA CYS A 161 1.54 -7.39 -6.39
C CYS A 161 1.01 -6.02 -6.82
N LEU A 162 1.42 -4.93 -6.14
CA LEU A 162 1.03 -3.58 -6.51
C LEU A 162 1.63 -3.12 -7.84
N VAL A 163 2.89 -3.47 -8.10
CA VAL A 163 3.55 -3.16 -9.38
C VAL A 163 2.84 -3.89 -10.52
N VAL A 164 2.55 -5.18 -10.35
CA VAL A 164 1.78 -5.96 -11.35
C VAL A 164 0.39 -5.35 -11.55
N ALA A 165 -0.30 -4.97 -10.46
CA ALA A 165 -1.60 -4.32 -10.56
C ALA A 165 -1.53 -2.99 -11.34
N LEU A 166 -0.51 -2.16 -11.10
CA LEU A 166 -0.30 -0.91 -11.83
C LEU A 166 -0.01 -1.16 -13.33
N ILE A 167 0.84 -2.14 -13.65
CA ILE A 167 1.13 -2.50 -15.05
C ILE A 167 -0.15 -2.96 -15.74
N LEU A 168 -0.91 -3.86 -15.12
CA LEU A 168 -2.19 -4.32 -15.68
C LEU A 168 -3.17 -3.16 -15.85
N PHE A 169 -3.26 -2.26 -14.87
CA PHE A 169 -4.13 -1.09 -14.93
C PHE A 169 -3.78 -0.17 -16.11
N ILE A 170 -2.49 0.05 -16.40
CA ILE A 170 -2.04 0.91 -17.50
C ILE A 170 -2.18 0.19 -18.86
N VAL A 171 -1.91 -1.11 -18.93
CA VAL A 171 -1.89 -1.84 -20.21
C VAL A 171 -3.29 -2.24 -20.67
N LEU A 172 -4.15 -2.69 -19.76
CA LEU A 172 -5.49 -3.18 -20.13
C LEU A 172 -6.50 -2.04 -20.36
N LEU A 173 -6.19 -0.82 -19.92
CA LEU A 173 -7.12 0.30 -19.97
C LEU A 173 -6.57 1.41 -20.87
N PRO A 174 -7.29 1.78 -21.95
CA PRO A 174 -6.89 2.84 -22.86
C PRO A 174 -7.04 4.25 -22.25
#